data_AF-A0A524JTM0-F1
#
_entry.id   AF-A0A524JTM0-F1
#
_cell.length_a   1.000
_cell.length_b   1.000
_cell.length_c   1.000
_cell.angle_alpha   90.00
_cell.angle_beta   90.00
_cell.angle_gamma   90.00
#
_symmetry.space_group_name_H-M   'P 1'
#
loop_
_entity.id
_entity.type
_entity.pdbx_description
1 polymer ?
#
loop_
_entity_poly.entity_id
_entity_poly.type
_entity_poly.pdbx_seq_one_letter_code
_entity_poly.pdbx_strand_id
1 'polypeptide(L)'
;PERLTWSAEDGGINNEEAKAMLLSVWDSKNKESLKIDLWTKDMPIDEMKMFFHQTLVSLSDTFMKATQDEKMTATMKDFCAYFEEKMALKE
;
A
#
# COMPACT_ATOMS: atom_id res chain seq x y z
N PRO A 1 -1.06 12.01 12.28
CA PRO A 1 -2.21 11.96 13.22
C PRO A 1 -1.77 11.33 14.55
N GLU A 2 -2.47 11.57 15.66
CA GLU A 2 -2.17 10.88 16.93
C GLU A 2 -2.79 9.48 16.98
N ARG A 3 -3.99 9.33 16.41
CA ARG A 3 -4.70 8.04 16.28
C ARG A 3 -5.42 7.96 14.94
N LEU A 4 -5.47 6.76 14.38
CA LEU A 4 -6.29 6.41 13.22
C LEU A 4 -7.15 5.22 13.61
N THR A 5 -8.43 5.25 13.24
CA THR A 5 -9.32 4.09 13.35
C THR A 5 -10.04 3.89 12.03
N TRP A 6 -10.44 2.65 11.76
CA TRP A 6 -11.20 2.31 10.56
C TRP A 6 -12.28 1.29 10.87
N SER A 7 -13.33 1.32 10.04
CA SER A 7 -14.45 0.38 10.10
C SER A 7 -14.76 -0.10 8.70
N ALA A 8 -15.12 -1.37 8.58
CA ALA A 8 -15.67 -1.97 7.37
C ALA A 8 -16.79 -2.91 7.77
N GLU A 9 -18.03 -2.46 7.59
CA GLU A 9 -19.25 -3.16 8.04
C GLU A 9 -19.34 -4.57 7.45
N ASP A 10 -19.15 -4.71 6.13
CA ASP A 10 -19.18 -5.99 5.43
C ASP A 10 -18.04 -6.94 5.85
N GLY A 11 -16.93 -6.38 6.35
CA GLY A 11 -15.79 -7.13 6.87
C GLY A 11 -15.91 -7.49 8.35
N GLY A 12 -16.97 -7.04 9.04
CA GLY A 12 -17.12 -7.19 10.49
C GLY A 12 -16.10 -6.39 11.30
N ILE A 13 -15.50 -5.35 10.71
CA ILE A 13 -14.45 -4.54 11.33
C ILE A 13 -15.08 -3.27 11.87
N ASN A 14 -14.97 -3.05 13.18
CA ASN A 14 -15.61 -1.92 13.83
C ASN A 14 -14.60 -1.13 14.68
N ASN A 15 -14.25 0.06 14.20
CA ASN A 15 -13.41 1.04 14.89
C ASN A 15 -12.07 0.47 15.36
N GLU A 16 -11.45 -0.35 14.50
CA GLU A 16 -10.14 -0.94 14.76
C GLU A 16 -9.03 0.09 14.60
N GLU A 17 -7.99 -0.02 15.42
CA GLU A 17 -6.84 0.88 15.35
C GLU A 17 -6.00 0.62 14.09
N ALA A 18 -5.51 1.70 13.49
CA ALA A 18 -4.57 1.66 12.38
C ALA A 18 -3.36 2.56 12.65
N LYS A 19 -2.22 2.18 12.09
CA LYS A 19 -1.01 3.00 12.12
C LYS A 19 -0.76 3.74 10.80
N ALA A 20 -1.29 3.24 9.68
CA ALA A 20 -1.19 3.89 8.38
C ALA A 20 -2.40 3.59 7.48
N MET A 21 -2.66 4.48 6.53
CA MET A 21 -3.62 4.29 5.44
C MET A 21 -3.16 5.05 4.20
N LEU A 22 -3.23 4.40 3.03
CA LEU A 22 -3.09 5.06 1.73
C LEU A 22 -4.41 4.94 0.98
N LEU A 23 -4.96 6.07 0.54
CA LEU A 23 -6.16 6.13 -0.29
C LEU A 23 -5.86 6.92 -1.55
N SER A 24 -6.11 6.29 -2.70
CA SER A 24 -5.98 6.93 -4.01
C SER A 24 -7.31 6.88 -4.75
N VAL A 25 -7.70 8.01 -5.35
CA VAL A 25 -8.93 8.16 -6.13
C VAL A 25 -8.55 8.63 -7.54
N TRP A 26 -9.04 7.95 -8.56
CA TRP A 26 -8.82 8.34 -9.95
C TRP A 26 -9.83 9.41 -10.38
N ASP A 27 -9.35 10.60 -10.72
CA ASP A 27 -10.16 11.65 -11.35
C ASP A 27 -10.10 11.48 -12.87
N SER A 28 -11.15 10.90 -13.45
CA SER A 28 -11.23 10.65 -14.88
C SER A 28 -11.30 11.93 -15.73
N LYS A 29 -11.74 13.06 -15.16
CA LYS A 29 -11.88 14.33 -15.89
C LYS A 29 -10.51 14.95 -16.12
N ASN A 30 -9.70 15.03 -15.06
CA ASN A 30 -8.37 15.61 -15.12
C ASN A 30 -7.28 14.57 -15.49
N LYS A 31 -7.62 13.27 -15.47
CA LYS A 31 -6.73 12.14 -15.74
C LYS A 31 -5.55 12.08 -14.76
N GLU A 32 -5.86 12.22 -13.48
CA GLU A 32 -4.86 12.18 -12.41
C GLU A 32 -5.36 11.40 -11.18
N SER A 33 -4.42 11.00 -10.34
CA SER A 33 -4.71 10.37 -9.06
C SER A 33 -4.67 11.40 -7.94
N LEU A 34 -5.79 11.55 -7.24
CA LEU A 34 -5.88 12.28 -5.98
C LEU A 34 -5.56 11.33 -4.83
N LYS A 35 -4.76 11.75 -3.86
CA LYS A 35 -4.29 10.86 -2.79
C LYS A 35 -4.36 11.47 -1.40
N ILE A 36 -4.59 10.60 -0.43
CA ILE A 36 -4.48 10.89 1.00
C ILE A 36 -3.56 9.83 1.60
N ASP A 37 -2.42 10.28 2.10
CA ASP A 37 -1.40 9.44 2.72
C ASP A 37 -1.38 9.74 4.23
N LEU A 38 -1.78 8.79 5.09
CA LEU A 38 -1.84 8.96 6.54
C LEU A 38 -0.94 7.95 7.25
N TRP A 39 -0.27 8.41 8.30
CA TRP A 39 0.38 7.57 9.31
C TRP A 39 0.32 8.23 10.69
N THR A 40 0.30 7.41 11.74
CA THR A 40 0.44 7.92 13.11
C THR A 40 1.88 8.35 13.36
N LYS A 41 2.06 9.32 14.26
CA LYS A 41 3.40 9.89 14.53
C LYS A 41 4.35 8.89 15.18
N ASP A 42 3.80 7.91 15.87
CA ASP A 42 4.52 6.90 16.66
C ASP A 42 4.79 5.61 15.88
N MET A 43 4.37 5.52 14.62
CA MET A 43 4.66 4.35 13.78
C MET A 43 6.19 4.22 13.56
N PRO A 44 6.81 3.07 13.90
CA PRO A 44 8.23 2.86 13.67
C PRO A 44 8.61 2.92 12.19
N ILE A 45 9.82 3.41 11.90
CA ILE A 45 10.32 3.52 10.51
C ILE A 45 10.36 2.16 9.81
N ASP A 46 10.72 1.09 10.53
CA ASP A 46 10.81 -0.24 9.93
C ASP A 46 9.42 -0.80 9.57
N GLU A 47 8.40 -0.51 10.38
CA GLU A 47 7.00 -0.79 10.01
C GLU A 47 6.55 0.04 8.81
N MET A 48 6.98 1.30 8.68
CA MET A 48 6.66 2.11 7.50
C MET A 48 7.26 1.49 6.22
N LYS A 49 8.53 1.07 6.27
CA LYS A 49 9.18 0.39 5.13
C LYS A 49 8.45 -0.90 4.77
N MET A 50 8.07 -1.70 5.76
CA MET A 50 7.32 -2.93 5.57
C MET A 50 5.95 -2.64 4.93
N PHE A 51 5.23 -1.64 5.43
CA PHE A 51 3.93 -1.23 4.89
C PHE A 51 4.03 -0.82 3.41
N PHE A 52 5.04 -0.03 3.03
CA PHE A 52 5.27 0.32 1.63
C PHE A 52 5.58 -0.91 0.77
N HIS A 53 6.48 -1.78 1.24
CA HIS A 53 6.83 -3.00 0.51
C HIS A 53 5.59 -3.88 0.26
N GLN A 54 4.81 -4.18 1.29
CA GLN A 54 3.61 -5.01 1.17
C GLN A 54 2.55 -4.36 0.28
N THR A 55 2.41 -3.04 0.34
CA THR A 55 1.52 -2.29 -0.54
C THR A 55 1.95 -2.41 -2.01
N LEU A 56 3.24 -2.24 -2.30
CA LEU A 56 3.77 -2.34 -3.66
C LEU A 56 3.61 -3.75 -4.25
N VAL A 57 3.87 -4.80 -3.44
CA VAL A 57 3.61 -6.19 -3.86
C VAL A 57 2.14 -6.38 -4.20
N SER A 58 1.22 -5.95 -3.33
CA SER A 58 -0.23 -6.06 -3.54
C SER A 58 -0.71 -5.26 -4.77
N LEU A 59 -0.11 -4.09 -5.01
CA LEU A 59 -0.38 -3.28 -6.19
C LEU A 59 0.09 -3.97 -7.48
N SER A 60 1.20 -4.73 -7.45
CA SER A 60 1.63 -5.51 -8.62
C SER A 60 0.60 -6.56 -9.02
N ASP A 61 0.01 -7.27 -8.05
CA ASP A 61 -1.05 -8.25 -8.31
C ASP A 61 -2.35 -7.59 -8.77
N THR A 62 -2.68 -6.43 -8.21
CA THR A 62 -3.85 -5.63 -8.63
C THR A 62 -3.68 -5.13 -10.06
N PHE A 63 -2.49 -4.64 -10.40
CA PHE A 63 -2.16 -4.20 -11.75
C PHE A 63 -2.30 -5.35 -12.76
N MET A 64 -1.74 -6.53 -12.46
CA MET A 64 -1.90 -7.72 -13.30
C MET A 64 -3.36 -8.06 -13.57
N LYS A 65 -4.20 -8.08 -12.52
CA LYS A 65 -5.64 -8.36 -12.67
C LYS A 65 -6.35 -7.32 -13.53
N ALA A 66 -5.97 -6.06 -13.44
CA ALA A 66 -6.61 -4.97 -14.16
C ALA A 66 -6.18 -4.87 -15.63
N THR A 67 -4.91 -5.15 -15.94
CA THR A 67 -4.32 -4.90 -17.27
C THR A 67 -3.93 -6.15 -18.03
N GLN A 68 -3.75 -7.28 -17.33
CA GLN A 68 -3.19 -8.54 -17.85
C GLN A 68 -1.78 -8.39 -18.44
N ASP A 69 -1.04 -7.34 -18.09
CA ASP A 69 0.33 -7.12 -18.53
C ASP A 69 1.31 -7.91 -17.65
N GLU A 70 1.61 -9.15 -18.08
CA GLU A 70 2.51 -10.06 -17.38
C GLU A 70 3.94 -9.52 -17.27
N LYS A 71 4.43 -8.87 -18.32
CA LYS A 71 5.83 -8.40 -18.38
C LYS A 71 6.08 -7.26 -17.41
N MET A 72 5.17 -6.29 -17.39
CA MET A 72 5.26 -5.17 -16.45
C MET A 72 5.02 -5.66 -15.02
N THR A 73 4.09 -6.59 -14.81
CA THR A 73 3.87 -7.22 -13.49
C THR A 73 5.14 -7.90 -12.97
N ALA A 74 5.83 -8.69 -13.81
CA ALA A 74 7.08 -9.33 -13.42
C ALA A 74 8.14 -8.28 -13.03
N THR A 75 8.25 -7.19 -13.79
CA THR A 75 9.16 -6.08 -13.49
C THR A 75 8.84 -5.41 -12.15
N MET A 76 7.55 -5.20 -11.85
CA MET A 76 7.12 -4.66 -10.54
C MET A 76 7.51 -5.59 -9.39
N LYS A 77 7.36 -6.91 -9.57
CA LYS A 77 7.73 -7.90 -8.56
C LYS A 77 9.23 -7.99 -8.35
N ASP A 78 10.03 -7.93 -9.42
CA ASP A 78 11.49 -7.86 -9.33
C ASP A 78 11.93 -6.62 -8.55
N PHE A 79 11.29 -5.47 -8.78
CA PHE A 79 11.54 -4.27 -7.99
C PHE A 79 11.17 -4.45 -6.51
N CYS A 80 10.04 -5.09 -6.20
CA CYS A 80 9.66 -5.36 -4.81
C CYS A 80 10.69 -6.27 -4.11
N ALA A 81 11.16 -7.32 -4.78
CA ALA A 81 12.20 -8.20 -4.25
C ALA A 81 13.53 -7.45 -4.02
N TYR A 82 13.91 -6.57 -4.93
CA TYR A 82 15.05 -5.67 -4.75
C TYR A 82 14.86 -4.72 -3.56
N PHE A 83 13.67 -4.12 -3.43
CA PHE A 83 13.33 -3.21 -2.33
C PHE A 83 13.44 -3.93 -0.98
N GLU A 84 12.88 -5.14 -0.88
CA GLU A 84 12.95 -6.01 0.30
C GLU A 84 14.40 -6.27 0.72
N GLU A 85 15.26 -6.64 -0.23
CA GLU A 85 16.69 -6.88 0.03
C GLU A 85 17.40 -5.62 0.53
N LYS A 86 17.22 -4.49 -0.15
CA LYS A 86 17.92 -3.23 0.21
C LYS A 86 17.45 -2.62 1.52
N MET A 87 16.21 -2.87 1.88
CA MET A 87 15.66 -2.43 3.16
C MET A 87 15.89 -3.44 4.28
N ALA A 88 16.55 -4.58 3.99
CA ALA A 88 16.81 -5.67 4.93
C ALA A 88 15.53 -6.17 5.62
N LEU A 89 14.46 -6.34 4.85
CA LEU A 89 13.14 -6.74 5.35
C LEU A 89 12.93 -8.27 5.40
N LYS A 90 13.90 -9.05 4.91
CA LYS A 90 13.91 -10.51 5.04
C LYS A 90 14.36 -10.88 6.45
N GLU A 91 13.55 -11.69 7.14
CA GLU A 91 13.96 -12.40 8.36
C GLU A 91 15.14 -13.35 8.10
#